data_AF-A0A6C0I559-F1
#
_entry.id   AF-A0A6C0I559-F1
#
_cell.length_a   1.000
_cell.length_b   1.000
_cell.length_c   1.000
_cell.angle_alpha   90.00
_cell.angle_beta   90.00
_cell.angle_gamma   90.00
#
_symmetry.space_group_name_H-M   'P 1'
#
loop_
_entity.id
_entity.type
_entity.pdbx_description
1 polymer ?
#
loop_
_entity_poly.entity_id
_entity_poly.type
_entity_poly.pdbx_seq_one_letter_code
_entity_poly.pdbx_strand_id
1 'polypeptide(L)'
;MVDLANVDNTADVNKPISNATKTALDLKAPLANPTFTGTPTAPTASSSNNTTQLATTAFVQTAINDLVGGAPTLLNTLNELAAAINNDATFAADVATSIGTKAPLNNPTFTGTVSGISKEMVDLANVDNTSDVNKPISNATKTA
;
A
#
# COMPACT_ATOMS: atom_id res chain seq x y z
N MET A 1 -11.94 72.89 -57.43
CA MET A 1 -11.23 72.31 -56.28
C MET A 1 -12.29 71.64 -55.43
N VAL A 2 -12.21 70.32 -55.24
CA VAL A 2 -13.26 69.59 -54.50
C VAL A 2 -13.01 69.79 -53.01
N ASP A 3 -14.04 70.23 -52.28
CA ASP A 3 -13.96 70.48 -50.85
C ASP A 3 -13.89 69.15 -50.08
N LEU A 4 -12.81 68.96 -49.31
CA LEU A 4 -12.50 67.72 -48.57
C LEU A 4 -12.87 67.82 -47.07
N ALA A 5 -13.68 68.80 -46.67
CA ALA A 5 -13.94 69.10 -45.26
C ALA A 5 -14.56 67.96 -44.40
N ASN A 6 -15.10 66.88 -45.01
CA ASN A 6 -15.74 65.77 -44.30
C ASN A 6 -14.88 64.49 -44.17
N VAL A 7 -13.63 64.50 -44.65
CA VAL A 7 -12.75 63.34 -44.53
C VAL A 7 -11.94 63.46 -43.24
N ASP A 8 -12.34 62.74 -42.19
CA ASP A 8 -11.48 62.51 -41.03
C ASP A 8 -10.46 61.41 -41.36
N ASN A 9 -9.18 61.74 -41.32
CA ASN A 9 -8.09 60.77 -41.39
C ASN A 9 -7.83 60.22 -39.99
N THR A 10 -8.78 59.45 -39.47
CA THR A 10 -8.65 58.81 -38.17
C THR A 10 -7.54 57.76 -38.24
N ALA A 11 -6.48 57.94 -37.45
CA ALA A 11 -5.43 56.93 -37.30
C ALA A 11 -6.03 55.58 -36.91
N ASP A 12 -5.46 54.47 -37.38
CA ASP A 12 -6.01 53.12 -37.19
C ASP A 12 -6.29 52.79 -35.70
N VAL A 13 -5.47 53.29 -34.79
CA VAL A 13 -5.61 53.13 -33.34
C VAL A 13 -6.87 53.77 -32.76
N ASN A 14 -7.43 54.77 -33.46
CA ASN A 14 -8.60 55.53 -33.03
C ASN A 14 -9.87 55.09 -33.78
N LYS A 15 -9.78 54.11 -34.68
CA LYS A 15 -10.97 53.57 -35.35
C LYS A 15 -11.83 52.79 -34.33
N PRO A 16 -13.14 53.06 -34.24
CA PRO A 16 -14.00 52.35 -33.31
C PRO A 16 -14.07 50.85 -33.67
N ILE A 17 -13.93 49.99 -32.66
CA ILE A 17 -14.22 48.56 -32.79
C ILE A 17 -15.68 48.29 -32.48
N SER A 18 -16.28 47.30 -33.14
CA SER A 18 -17.66 46.90 -32.84
C SER A 18 -17.78 46.36 -31.41
N ASN A 19 -18.97 46.50 -30.80
CA ASN A 19 -19.24 45.93 -29.47
C ASN A 19 -19.01 44.41 -29.45
N ALA A 20 -19.39 43.70 -30.52
CA ALA A 20 -19.17 42.26 -30.63
C ALA A 20 -17.68 41.89 -30.58
N THR A 21 -16.83 42.65 -31.29
CA THR A 21 -15.38 42.46 -31.27
C THR A 21 -14.80 42.74 -29.90
N LYS A 22 -15.28 43.81 -29.23
CA LYS A 22 -14.83 44.16 -27.89
C LYS A 22 -15.17 43.05 -26.87
N THR A 23 -16.42 42.58 -26.86
CA THR A 23 -16.83 41.47 -25.98
C THR A 23 -16.00 40.20 -26.23
N ALA A 24 -15.74 39.85 -27.49
CA ALA A 24 -14.93 38.68 -27.81
C ALA A 24 -13.46 38.83 -27.37
N LEU A 25 -12.90 40.06 -27.40
CA LEU A 25 -11.56 40.34 -26.90
C LEU A 25 -11.50 40.28 -25.37
N ASP A 26 -12.51 40.82 -24.69
CA ASP A 26 -12.60 40.83 -23.23
C ASP A 26 -12.74 39.41 -22.63
N LEU A 27 -13.13 38.41 -23.43
CA LEU A 27 -13.18 36.99 -23.04
C LEU A 27 -11.85 36.23 -23.17
N LYS A 28 -10.83 36.82 -23.80
CA LYS A 28 -9.51 36.17 -23.93
C LYS A 28 -8.74 36.25 -22.63
N ALA A 29 -7.93 35.22 -22.35
CA ALA A 29 -7.02 35.25 -21.20
C ALA A 29 -5.91 36.31 -21.39
N PRO A 30 -5.47 37.00 -20.32
CA PRO A 30 -4.31 37.88 -20.36
C PRO A 30 -3.04 37.16 -20.81
N LEU A 31 -2.16 37.85 -21.54
CA LEU A 31 -0.86 37.29 -21.94
C LEU A 31 0.05 37.05 -20.73
N ALA A 32 0.10 38.01 -19.80
CA ALA A 32 0.86 37.91 -18.58
C ALA A 32 -0.06 37.42 -17.45
N ASN A 33 0.39 36.40 -16.72
CA ASN A 33 -0.31 35.84 -15.55
C ASN A 33 -1.78 35.49 -15.83
N PRO A 34 -2.10 34.71 -16.87
CA PRO A 34 -3.47 34.29 -17.11
C PRO A 34 -4.03 33.55 -15.90
N THR A 35 -5.24 33.90 -15.47
CA THR A 35 -6.03 33.06 -14.58
C THR A 35 -6.91 32.17 -15.44
N PHE A 36 -6.67 30.86 -15.40
CA PHE A 36 -7.50 29.90 -16.11
C PHE A 36 -8.76 29.57 -15.30
N THR A 37 -9.90 29.46 -15.98
CA THR A 37 -11.19 29.09 -15.38
C THR A 37 -11.74 27.83 -16.06
N GLY A 38 -12.65 27.11 -15.40
CA GLY A 38 -13.18 25.83 -15.89
C GLY A 38 -12.15 24.70 -15.80
N THR A 39 -12.09 23.85 -16.83
CA THR A 39 -11.15 22.72 -16.95
C THR A 39 -10.19 22.95 -18.13
N PRO A 40 -9.04 23.61 -17.91
CA PRO A 40 -8.08 23.87 -18.98
C PRO A 40 -7.53 22.56 -19.55
N THR A 41 -7.47 22.47 -20.87
CA THR A 41 -6.85 21.34 -21.57
C THR A 41 -5.55 21.79 -22.23
N ALA A 42 -4.52 20.96 -22.15
CA ALA A 42 -3.28 21.13 -22.91
C ALA A 42 -2.88 19.78 -23.52
N PRO A 43 -2.07 19.74 -24.59
CA PRO A 43 -1.51 18.50 -25.11
C PRO A 43 -0.67 17.77 -24.06
N THR A 44 -0.81 16.45 -23.97
CA THR A 44 0.06 15.62 -23.13
C THR A 44 1.46 15.55 -23.74
N ALA A 45 2.46 16.01 -23.00
CA ALA A 45 3.85 15.96 -23.43
C ALA A 45 4.40 14.52 -23.45
N SER A 46 5.46 14.30 -24.25
CA SER A 46 6.30 13.09 -24.14
C SER A 46 6.94 13.00 -22.75
N SER A 47 7.13 11.79 -22.22
CA SER A 47 7.78 11.53 -20.91
C SER A 47 9.20 12.09 -20.80
N SER A 48 9.88 12.31 -21.93
CA SER A 48 11.23 12.89 -22.00
C SER A 48 11.28 14.43 -22.04
N ASN A 49 10.15 15.13 -22.03
CA ASN A 49 10.10 16.59 -22.15
C ASN A 49 10.53 17.27 -20.84
N ASN A 50 11.51 18.18 -20.93
CA ASN A 50 12.08 18.94 -19.81
C ASN A 50 11.99 20.47 -20.00
N THR A 51 11.08 20.92 -20.85
CA THR A 51 10.87 22.35 -21.13
C THR A 51 9.99 23.01 -20.07
N THR A 52 9.69 24.30 -20.24
CA THR A 52 8.76 25.06 -19.37
C THR A 52 7.29 24.87 -19.74
N GLN A 53 6.95 23.88 -20.57
CA GLN A 53 5.58 23.53 -20.90
C GLN A 53 4.79 23.12 -19.64
N LEU A 54 3.52 23.53 -19.55
CA LEU A 54 2.62 23.10 -18.48
C LEU A 54 2.46 21.57 -18.49
N ALA A 55 2.64 20.94 -17.33
CA ALA A 55 2.36 19.51 -17.16
C ALA A 55 0.85 19.26 -17.06
N THR A 56 0.34 18.33 -17.87
CA THR A 56 -1.05 17.86 -17.76
C THR A 56 -1.18 16.81 -16.67
N THR A 57 -2.39 16.60 -16.14
CA THR A 57 -2.67 15.51 -15.19
C THR A 57 -2.36 14.14 -15.77
N ALA A 58 -2.60 13.94 -17.08
CA ALA A 58 -2.24 12.70 -17.77
C ALA A 58 -0.73 12.45 -17.80
N PHE A 59 0.09 13.48 -18.04
CA PHE A 59 1.55 13.36 -17.98
C PHE A 59 2.03 12.95 -16.58
N VAL A 60 1.52 13.62 -15.54
CA VAL A 60 1.88 13.32 -14.14
C VAL A 60 1.47 11.90 -13.74
N GLN A 61 0.26 11.47 -14.13
CA GLN A 61 -0.22 10.12 -13.85
C GLN A 61 0.66 9.06 -14.52
N THR A 62 1.03 9.27 -15.79
CA THR A 62 1.96 8.38 -16.50
C THR A 62 3.32 8.36 -15.83
N ALA A 63 3.91 9.51 -15.49
CA ALA A 63 5.21 9.58 -14.84
C ALA A 63 5.23 8.86 -13.47
N ILE A 64 4.16 8.98 -12.68
CA ILE A 64 4.02 8.26 -11.40
C ILE A 64 3.88 6.75 -11.67
N ASN A 65 3.08 6.35 -12.66
CA ASN A 65 2.91 4.95 -13.00
C ASN A 65 4.22 4.34 -13.54
N ASP A 66 4.98 5.08 -14.34
CA ASP A 66 6.29 4.68 -14.84
C ASP A 66 7.32 4.60 -13.70
N LEU A 67 7.26 5.49 -12.71
CA LEU A 67 8.09 5.41 -11.51
C LEU A 67 7.73 4.18 -10.65
N VAL A 68 6.44 3.90 -10.47
CA VAL A 68 5.94 2.76 -9.68
C VAL A 68 6.16 1.43 -10.40
N GLY A 69 5.91 1.38 -11.71
CA GLY A 69 6.03 0.18 -12.55
C GLY A 69 7.43 -0.06 -13.11
N GLY A 70 8.21 1.01 -13.27
CA GLY A 70 9.63 0.97 -13.62
C GLY A 70 10.55 0.89 -12.40
N ALA A 71 9.97 0.84 -11.19
CA ALA A 71 10.72 0.52 -10.00
C ALA A 71 11.37 -0.85 -10.22
N PRO A 72 12.72 -0.92 -10.28
CA PRO A 72 13.42 -2.17 -10.52
C PRO A 72 12.97 -3.21 -9.49
N THR A 73 13.19 -4.49 -9.82
CA THR A 73 12.82 -5.71 -9.08
C THR A 73 12.83 -5.61 -7.55
N LEU A 74 13.58 -4.70 -6.95
CA LEU A 74 13.55 -4.33 -5.53
C LEU A 74 12.21 -3.80 -4.97
N LEU A 75 11.49 -2.85 -5.61
CA LEU A 75 10.17 -2.42 -5.06
C LEU A 75 9.07 -3.46 -5.34
N ASN A 76 9.16 -4.15 -6.48
CA ASN A 76 8.38 -5.35 -6.74
C ASN A 76 8.66 -6.40 -5.63
N THR A 77 9.91 -6.60 -5.22
CA THR A 77 10.28 -7.51 -4.11
C THR A 77 9.69 -7.04 -2.77
N LEU A 78 9.64 -5.74 -2.47
CA LEU A 78 9.01 -5.24 -1.24
C LEU A 78 7.50 -5.43 -1.25
N ASN A 79 6.83 -5.20 -2.39
CA ASN A 79 5.39 -5.44 -2.53
C ASN A 79 5.07 -6.94 -2.50
N GLU A 80 5.89 -7.78 -3.15
CA GLU A 80 5.78 -9.23 -3.11
C GLU A 80 6.05 -9.78 -1.72
N LEU A 81 7.02 -9.23 -0.99
CA LEU A 81 7.29 -9.59 0.41
C LEU A 81 6.12 -9.17 1.31
N ALA A 82 5.63 -7.94 1.17
CA ALA A 82 4.46 -7.46 1.90
C ALA A 82 3.22 -8.33 1.61
N ALA A 83 2.98 -8.69 0.35
CA ALA A 83 1.90 -9.60 -0.03
C ALA A 83 2.13 -11.04 0.48
N ALA A 84 3.36 -11.56 0.45
CA ALA A 84 3.71 -12.89 0.94
C ALA A 84 3.52 -13.03 2.46
N ILE A 85 3.68 -11.94 3.20
CA ILE A 85 3.32 -11.86 4.63
C ILE A 85 1.89 -11.34 4.85
N ASN A 86 1.03 -11.28 3.84
CA ASN A 86 -0.36 -10.80 3.92
C ASN A 86 -0.53 -9.38 4.49
N ASN A 87 0.46 -8.51 4.31
CA ASN A 87 0.54 -7.18 4.92
C ASN A 87 0.42 -7.22 6.46
N ASP A 88 0.89 -8.29 7.07
CA ASP A 88 0.80 -8.52 8.50
C ASP A 88 1.93 -7.80 9.25
N ALA A 89 1.57 -6.73 9.96
CA ALA A 89 2.50 -5.97 10.80
C ALA A 89 2.95 -6.75 12.05
N THR A 90 2.24 -7.81 12.46
CA THR A 90 2.54 -8.61 13.65
C THR A 90 3.22 -9.94 13.33
N PHE A 91 3.46 -10.27 12.06
CA PHE A 91 4.07 -11.54 11.63
C PHE A 91 5.29 -11.95 12.47
N ALA A 92 6.23 -11.03 12.71
CA ALA A 92 7.42 -11.31 13.50
C ALA A 92 7.11 -11.62 14.98
N ALA A 93 6.15 -10.90 15.57
CA ALA A 93 5.70 -11.12 16.94
C ALA A 93 4.93 -12.45 17.08
N ASP A 94 4.12 -12.79 16.08
CA ASP A 94 3.34 -14.04 16.05
C ASP A 94 4.24 -15.26 15.88
N VAL A 95 5.24 -15.18 15.00
CA VAL A 95 6.28 -16.21 14.85
C VAL A 95 7.07 -16.37 16.15
N ALA A 96 7.50 -15.27 16.78
CA ALA A 96 8.22 -15.32 18.04
C ALA A 96 7.38 -15.96 19.15
N THR A 97 6.09 -15.61 19.23
CA THR A 97 5.15 -16.19 20.20
C THR A 97 4.94 -17.68 19.94
N SER A 98 4.71 -18.08 18.69
CA SER A 98 4.54 -19.50 18.30
C SER A 98 5.77 -20.35 18.65
N ILE A 99 6.97 -19.82 18.42
CA ILE A 99 8.23 -20.47 18.81
C ILE A 99 8.36 -20.53 20.33
N GLY A 100 7.99 -19.47 21.04
CA GLY A 100 7.99 -19.40 22.50
C GLY A 100 7.06 -20.42 23.18
N THR A 101 6.05 -20.96 22.49
CA THR A 101 5.19 -22.04 23.01
C THR A 101 5.77 -23.45 22.83
N LYS A 102 6.88 -23.61 22.11
CA LYS A 102 7.51 -24.92 21.91
C LYS A 102 8.30 -25.33 23.16
N ALA A 103 8.33 -26.62 23.46
CA ALA A 103 9.15 -27.14 24.55
C ALA A 103 10.65 -26.95 24.25
N PRO A 104 11.48 -26.59 25.24
CA PRO A 104 12.92 -26.45 25.03
C PRO A 104 13.57 -27.83 24.78
N LEU A 105 14.67 -27.85 24.02
CA LEU A 105 15.39 -29.07 23.69
C LEU A 105 15.96 -29.77 24.93
N ASN A 106 16.48 -28.98 25.88
CA ASN A 106 17.11 -29.49 27.09
C ASN A 106 16.19 -29.31 28.27
N ASN A 107 15.94 -30.41 29.00
CA ASN A 107 15.13 -30.44 30.22
C ASN A 107 13.74 -29.78 30.04
N PRO A 108 12.92 -30.21 29.06
CA PRO A 108 11.57 -29.69 28.91
C PRO A 108 10.75 -29.97 30.17
N THR A 109 10.02 -28.96 30.64
CA THR A 109 8.97 -29.13 31.63
C THR A 109 7.63 -29.08 30.93
N PHE A 110 6.92 -30.21 30.90
CA PHE A 110 5.57 -30.28 30.35
C PHE A 110 4.56 -29.95 31.46
N THR A 111 3.52 -29.18 31.11
CA THR A 111 2.39 -28.91 31.99
C THR A 111 1.13 -29.57 31.43
N GLY A 112 0.18 -29.91 32.29
CA GLY A 112 -1.01 -30.69 31.91
C GLY A 112 -0.74 -32.19 31.74
N THR A 113 -1.69 -32.90 31.12
CA THR A 113 -1.56 -34.34 30.87
C THR A 113 -0.65 -34.59 29.68
N VAL A 114 0.49 -35.24 29.91
CA VAL A 114 1.39 -35.69 28.83
C VAL A 114 0.83 -36.97 28.22
N SER A 115 0.38 -36.90 26.96
CA SER A 115 -0.04 -38.06 26.19
C SER A 115 1.14 -38.68 25.43
N GLY A 116 1.05 -39.95 25.05
CA GLY A 116 2.06 -40.65 24.26
C GLY A 116 3.21 -41.27 25.06
N ILE A 117 3.28 -41.05 26.37
CA ILE A 117 4.16 -41.82 27.27
C ILE A 117 3.38 -43.02 27.81
N SER A 118 3.82 -44.23 27.49
CA SER A 118 3.25 -45.46 28.06
C SER A 118 4.02 -45.88 29.32
N LYS A 119 3.41 -46.76 30.12
CA LYS A 119 4.09 -47.39 31.27
C LYS A 119 5.36 -48.15 30.88
N GLU A 120 5.47 -48.61 29.64
CA GLU A 120 6.66 -49.28 29.11
C GLU A 120 7.78 -48.28 28.84
N MET A 121 7.46 -47.05 28.39
CA MET A 121 8.47 -46.03 28.08
C MET A 121 9.21 -45.49 29.30
N VAL A 122 8.67 -45.73 30.49
CA VAL A 122 9.26 -45.32 31.78
C VAL A 122 9.61 -46.53 32.66
N ASP A 123 9.69 -47.73 32.07
CA ASP A 123 10.02 -48.98 32.76
C ASP A 123 9.08 -49.33 33.94
N LEU A 124 7.85 -48.81 33.91
CA LEU A 124 6.78 -49.11 34.86
C LEU A 124 5.78 -50.12 34.29
N ALA A 125 6.19 -50.98 33.36
CA ALA A 125 5.30 -51.91 32.65
C ALA A 125 4.48 -52.82 33.59
N ASN A 126 5.04 -53.15 34.76
CA ASN A 126 4.41 -53.97 35.80
C ASN A 126 3.55 -53.18 36.79
N VAL A 127 3.59 -51.84 36.73
CA VAL A 127 2.72 -51.00 37.56
C VAL A 127 1.34 -50.98 36.92
N ASP A 128 0.37 -51.47 37.68
CA ASP A 128 -1.05 -51.38 37.34
C ASP A 128 -1.66 -50.21 38.13
N ASN A 129 -2.43 -49.35 37.45
CA ASN A 129 -3.16 -48.26 38.09
C ASN A 129 -4.50 -48.79 38.63
N THR A 130 -4.43 -49.91 39.34
CA THR A 130 -5.56 -50.44 40.07
C THR A 130 -5.81 -49.60 41.31
N SER A 131 -7.07 -49.27 41.57
CA SER A 131 -7.50 -48.75 42.87
C SER A 131 -6.90 -49.63 43.96
N ASP A 132 -6.46 -49.04 45.08
CA ASP A 132 -5.73 -49.76 46.14
C ASP A 132 -6.44 -51.05 46.61
N VAL A 133 -7.77 -51.11 46.52
CA VAL A 133 -8.58 -52.29 46.85
C VAL A 133 -8.29 -53.52 45.96
N ASN A 134 -7.76 -53.31 44.75
CA ASN A 134 -7.49 -54.33 43.75
C ASN A 134 -6.00 -54.66 43.60
N LYS A 135 -5.11 -54.04 44.39
CA LYS A 135 -3.69 -54.37 44.34
C LYS A 135 -3.45 -55.78 44.90
N PRO A 136 -2.63 -56.62 44.23
CA PRO A 136 -2.30 -57.94 44.74
C PRO A 136 -1.54 -57.81 46.08
N ILE A 137 -2.22 -58.16 47.19
CA ILE A 137 -1.56 -58.30 48.49
C ILE A 137 -0.84 -59.65 48.56
N SER A 138 0.29 -59.68 49.28
CA SER A 138 1.09 -60.89 49.48
C SER A 138 0.26 -62.02 50.08
N ASN A 139 0.61 -63.27 49.76
CA ASN A 139 -0.10 -64.43 50.33
C ASN A 139 -0.01 -64.48 51.86
N ALA A 140 1.09 -64.00 52.46
CA ALA A 140 1.23 -63.92 53.91
C ALA A 140 0.16 -63.01 54.55
N THR A 141 -0.23 -61.94 53.88
CA THR A 141 -1.24 -60.98 54.36
C THR A 141 -2.67 -61.46 54.11
N LYS A 142 -2.93 -62.26 53.07
CA LYS A 142 -4.27 -62.80 52.77
C LYS A 142 -4.76 -63.83 53.79
N THR A 143 -3.84 -64.46 54.52
CA THR A 143 -4.11 -65.64 55.35
C THR A 143 -3.99 -65.36 56.86
N ALA A 144 -3.72 -64.11 57.23
CA ALA A 144 -3.72 -63.62 58.62
C ALA A 144 -5.09 -63.04 58.98
#